data_AF-A0A950V3D4-F1
#
_entry.id   AF-A0A950V3D4-F1
#
_cell.length_a   1.000
_cell.length_b   1.000
_cell.length_c   1.000
_cell.angle_alpha   90.00
_cell.angle_beta   90.00
_cell.angle_gamma   90.00
#
_symmetry.space_group_name_H-M   'P 1'
#
loop_
_entity.id
_entity.type
_entity.pdbx_description
1 polymer ?
#
loop_
_entity_poly.entity_id
_entity_poly.type
_entity_poly.pdbx_seq_one_letter_code
_entity_poly.pdbx_strand_id
1 'polypeptide(L)'
;MARASTSSKTPTPEMALHPASSSVAAALRDDPFYGSITADFAGDDVARHEALKRYFAYSIEEGTRIGRTVGLPDSKLGIAVWMLPQRPDIQQREARNKLEFLRGTLGQHGVANYQRMVEFMKAHVENMIAPNAWYLSIVALAPEAQGRGLGRELLRPTLEEADAANVDCYLETFTPRALRFYEGLGFVCRAEIAEPTARANYIIMSRPFRERAEAITPLPVRGLQRRGCQSDPA
;
A
#
# COMPACT_ATOMS: atom_id res chain seq x y z
N MET A 1 7.41 33.59 45.32
CA MET A 1 7.66 32.13 45.25
C MET A 1 6.80 31.56 44.14
N ALA A 2 7.43 30.96 43.12
CA ALA A 2 6.82 30.58 41.86
C ALA A 2 5.93 29.33 42.01
N ARG A 3 4.74 29.37 41.41
CA ARG A 3 3.87 28.20 41.24
C ARG A 3 4.45 27.31 40.15
N ALA A 4 4.75 26.07 40.48
CA ALA A 4 5.11 25.04 39.50
C ALA A 4 3.87 24.70 38.66
N SER A 5 3.91 25.08 37.38
CA SER A 5 2.95 24.62 36.38
C SER A 5 3.28 23.17 36.00
N THR A 6 2.54 22.22 36.57
CA THR A 6 2.53 20.84 36.11
C THR A 6 1.79 20.77 34.77
N SER A 7 2.55 20.62 33.69
CA SER A 7 2.00 20.34 32.37
C SER A 7 1.36 18.95 32.38
N SER A 8 0.02 18.93 32.38
CA SER A 8 -0.80 17.74 32.19
C SER A 8 -0.58 17.23 30.75
N LYS A 9 0.29 16.24 30.60
CA LYS A 9 0.45 15.49 29.35
C LYS A 9 -0.75 14.54 29.26
N THR A 10 -1.77 14.90 28.47
CA THR A 10 -2.91 14.03 28.22
C THR A 10 -2.40 12.72 27.63
N PRO A 11 -2.71 11.55 28.23
CA PRO A 11 -2.27 10.27 27.68
C PRO A 11 -2.90 10.09 26.29
N THR A 12 -2.06 9.90 25.29
CA THR A 12 -2.48 9.51 23.94
C THR A 12 -3.26 8.19 24.06
N PRO A 13 -4.45 8.04 23.46
CA PRO A 13 -5.19 6.79 23.52
C PRO A 13 -4.29 5.62 23.09
N GLU A 14 -4.18 4.61 23.94
CA GLU A 14 -3.39 3.42 23.64
C GLU A 14 -4.13 2.62 22.54
N MET A 15 -3.72 2.86 21.30
CA MET A 15 -4.24 2.16 20.13
C MET A 15 -3.86 0.69 20.23
N ALA A 16 -4.85 -0.21 20.15
CA ALA A 16 -4.61 -1.64 20.17
C ALA A 16 -3.74 -2.04 18.97
N LEU A 17 -2.57 -2.61 19.23
CA LEU A 17 -1.63 -2.97 18.16
C LEU A 17 -2.19 -4.14 17.34
N HIS A 18 -2.31 -3.94 16.02
CA HIS A 18 -2.64 -5.01 15.10
C HIS A 18 -1.55 -6.12 15.16
N PRO A 19 -1.89 -7.42 15.18
CA PRO A 19 -0.92 -8.51 15.29
C PRO A 19 0.19 -8.48 14.22
N ALA A 20 -0.13 -8.00 13.01
CA ALA A 20 0.84 -7.83 11.93
C ALA A 20 1.90 -6.75 12.20
N SER A 21 1.62 -5.77 13.07
CA SER A 21 2.48 -4.57 13.23
C SER A 21 3.93 -4.90 13.56
N SER A 22 4.16 -5.90 14.43
CA SER A 22 5.50 -6.39 14.76
C SER A 22 6.21 -7.05 13.58
N SER A 23 5.53 -7.93 12.85
CA SER A 23 6.12 -8.63 11.70
C SER A 23 6.43 -7.66 10.55
N VAL A 24 5.56 -6.68 10.33
CA VAL A 24 5.74 -5.63 9.33
C VAL A 24 6.92 -4.73 9.72
N ALA A 25 7.01 -4.34 11.00
CA ALA A 25 8.14 -3.58 11.52
C ALA A 25 9.46 -4.31 11.32
N ALA A 26 9.50 -5.62 11.56
CA ALA A 26 10.69 -6.43 11.33
C ALA A 26 11.03 -6.55 9.83
N ALA A 27 10.04 -6.76 8.96
CA ALA A 27 10.25 -6.95 7.52
C ALA A 27 10.71 -5.68 6.79
N LEU A 28 10.26 -4.52 7.26
CA LEU A 28 10.50 -3.22 6.61
C LEU A 28 11.53 -2.35 7.33
N ARG A 29 12.15 -2.83 8.42
CA ARG A 29 13.09 -2.01 9.23
C ARG A 29 14.23 -1.37 8.43
N ASP A 30 14.69 -2.04 7.38
CA ASP A 30 15.84 -1.64 6.56
C ASP A 30 15.44 -0.86 5.30
N ASP A 31 14.15 -0.59 5.09
CA ASP A 31 13.73 0.32 4.02
C ASP A 31 14.19 1.75 4.34
N PRO A 32 14.81 2.47 3.39
CA PRO A 32 15.25 3.85 3.57
C PRO A 32 14.17 4.81 4.08
N PHE A 33 12.89 4.60 3.72
CA PHE A 33 11.79 5.39 4.26
C PHE A 33 11.70 5.23 5.78
N TYR A 34 11.63 3.98 6.25
CA TYR A 34 11.45 3.69 7.66
C TYR A 34 12.69 4.02 8.50
N GLY A 35 13.89 3.85 7.93
CA GLY A 35 15.14 4.33 8.54
C GLY A 35 15.13 5.85 8.75
N SER A 36 14.65 6.61 7.75
CA SER A 36 14.61 8.07 7.81
C SER A 36 13.62 8.59 8.85
N ILE A 37 12.40 8.04 8.88
CA ILE A 37 11.37 8.52 9.81
C ILE A 37 11.63 8.08 11.26
N THR A 38 12.60 7.20 11.50
CA THR A 38 13.01 6.76 12.85
C THR A 38 14.41 7.22 13.24
N ALA A 39 14.94 8.24 12.57
CA ALA A 39 16.30 8.76 12.78
C ALA A 39 16.60 9.15 14.25
N ASP A 40 15.61 9.65 14.99
CA ASP A 40 15.77 9.98 16.43
C ASP A 40 16.08 8.75 17.31
N PHE A 41 15.84 7.53 16.82
CA PHE A 41 16.07 6.26 17.52
C PHE A 41 17.22 5.45 16.93
N ALA A 42 18.07 6.02 16.06
CA ALA A 42 19.10 5.27 15.34
C ALA A 42 20.11 4.52 16.24
N GLY A 43 20.29 4.96 17.49
CA GLY A 43 21.16 4.32 18.49
C GLY A 43 20.45 3.35 19.45
N ASP A 44 19.14 3.18 19.34
CA ASP A 44 18.33 2.33 20.21
C ASP A 44 17.37 1.47 19.36
N ASP A 45 17.83 0.26 19.04
CA ASP A 45 17.09 -0.68 18.19
C ASP A 45 15.74 -1.10 18.79
N VAL A 46 15.62 -1.13 20.13
CA VAL A 46 14.37 -1.47 20.81
C VAL A 46 13.37 -0.32 20.66
N ALA A 47 13.80 0.91 20.95
CA ALA A 47 12.95 2.09 20.78
C ALA A 47 12.55 2.30 19.31
N ARG A 48 13.48 2.11 18.37
CA ARG A 48 13.22 2.17 16.94
C ARG A 48 12.17 1.15 16.51
N HIS A 49 12.29 -0.10 16.97
CA HIS A 49 11.31 -1.15 16.65
C HIS A 49 9.92 -0.81 17.20
N GLU A 50 9.82 -0.30 18.43
CA GLU A 50 8.53 0.12 19.00
C GLU A 50 7.91 1.32 18.27
N ALA A 51 8.72 2.29 17.83
CA ALA A 51 8.26 3.41 17.01
C ALA A 51 7.68 2.91 15.67
N LEU A 52 8.35 1.97 15.00
CA LEU A 52 7.86 1.36 13.77
C LEU A 52 6.58 0.56 13.99
N LYS A 53 6.50 -0.26 15.05
CA LYS A 53 5.27 -1.00 15.39
C LYS A 53 4.06 -0.06 15.52
N ARG A 54 4.23 1.05 16.23
CA ARG A 54 3.18 2.08 16.38
C ARG A 54 2.83 2.74 15.05
N TYR A 55 3.82 3.10 14.23
CA TYR A 55 3.61 3.63 12.88
C TYR A 55 2.79 2.68 12.01
N PHE A 56 3.16 1.39 12.00
CA PHE A 56 2.48 0.37 11.19
C PHE A 56 1.08 0.08 11.70
N ALA A 57 0.88 -0.01 13.02
CA ALA A 57 -0.45 -0.16 13.60
C ALA A 57 -1.37 0.99 13.17
N TYR A 58 -0.90 2.25 13.23
CA TYR A 58 -1.69 3.40 12.79
C TYR A 58 -2.01 3.32 11.30
N SER A 59 -1.02 3.00 10.47
CA SER A 59 -1.19 2.93 9.02
C SER A 59 -2.13 1.79 8.59
N ILE A 60 -2.12 0.67 9.31
CA ILE A 60 -3.07 -0.44 9.10
C ILE A 60 -4.50 0.01 9.43
N GLU A 61 -4.70 0.70 10.55
CA GLU A 61 -6.03 1.21 10.89
C GLU A 61 -6.49 2.32 9.93
N GLU A 62 -5.58 3.19 9.49
CA GLU A 62 -5.83 4.21 8.47
C GLU A 62 -6.33 3.57 7.17
N GLY A 63 -5.64 2.51 6.69
CA GLY A 63 -6.10 1.73 5.55
C GLY A 63 -7.47 1.12 5.77
N THR A 64 -7.78 0.59 6.97
CA THR A 64 -9.11 0.06 7.28
C THR A 64 -10.18 1.15 7.26
N ARG A 65 -9.87 2.38 7.71
CA ARG A 65 -10.82 3.50 7.78
C ARG A 65 -11.12 4.12 6.43
N ILE A 66 -10.09 4.37 5.62
CA ILE A 66 -10.20 5.18 4.40
C ILE A 66 -9.64 4.53 3.13
N GLY A 67 -9.33 3.24 3.19
CA GLY A 67 -8.88 2.49 2.05
C GLY A 67 -9.25 1.02 2.18
N ARG A 68 -8.23 0.16 2.19
CA ARG A 68 -8.42 -1.26 2.45
C ARG A 68 -7.21 -1.87 3.13
N THR A 69 -7.46 -2.74 4.09
CA THR A 69 -6.46 -3.61 4.70
C THR A 69 -6.78 -5.06 4.37
N VAL A 70 -5.84 -5.79 3.78
CA VAL A 70 -5.95 -7.22 3.49
C VAL A 70 -4.88 -7.97 4.29
N GLY A 71 -5.29 -8.99 5.03
CA GLY A 71 -4.39 -9.86 5.79
C GLY A 71 -4.44 -11.29 5.29
N LEU A 72 -3.40 -12.07 5.60
CA LEU A 72 -3.44 -13.52 5.47
C LEU A 72 -4.31 -14.15 6.58
N PRO A 73 -4.74 -15.42 6.45
CA PRO A 73 -5.52 -16.10 7.49
C PRO A 73 -4.85 -16.06 8.87
N ASP A 74 -3.53 -16.24 8.90
CA ASP A 74 -2.72 -15.81 10.03
C ASP A 74 -2.25 -14.37 9.78
N SER A 75 -2.91 -13.42 10.45
CA SER A 75 -2.66 -11.99 10.28
C SER A 75 -1.26 -11.56 10.68
N LYS A 76 -0.51 -12.39 11.43
CA LYS A 76 0.90 -12.11 11.76
C LYS A 76 1.84 -12.33 10.58
N LEU A 77 1.44 -13.10 9.58
CA LEU A 77 2.32 -13.50 8.48
C LEU A 77 2.37 -12.48 7.35
N GLY A 78 1.35 -11.63 7.19
CA GLY A 78 1.33 -10.69 6.09
C GLY A 78 0.15 -9.72 6.09
N ILE A 79 0.42 -8.51 5.63
CA ILE A 79 -0.58 -7.44 5.48
C ILE A 79 -0.31 -6.65 4.20
N ALA A 80 -1.38 -6.21 3.54
CA ALA A 80 -1.35 -5.19 2.52
C ALA A 80 -2.31 -4.06 2.90
N VAL A 81 -1.81 -2.84 2.86
CA VAL A 81 -2.54 -1.61 3.16
C VAL A 81 -2.64 -0.81 1.88
N TRP A 82 -3.87 -0.58 1.45
CA TRP A 82 -4.21 0.19 0.27
C TRP A 82 -4.89 1.49 0.68
N MET A 83 -4.51 2.59 0.03
CA MET A 83 -5.23 3.85 0.10
C MET A 83 -6.08 3.99 -1.15
N LEU A 84 -7.38 4.17 -0.94
CA LEU A 84 -8.34 4.36 -2.02
C LEU A 84 -8.62 5.86 -2.18
N PRO A 85 -9.02 6.33 -3.38
CA PRO A 85 -9.38 7.73 -3.57
C PRO A 85 -10.48 8.17 -2.59
N GLN A 86 -10.21 9.25 -1.87
CA GLN A 86 -11.13 9.84 -0.91
C GLN A 86 -11.50 11.26 -1.30
N ARG A 87 -12.58 11.81 -0.75
CA ARG A 87 -12.88 13.24 -0.89
C ARG A 87 -11.75 14.09 -0.26
N PRO A 88 -11.45 15.29 -0.80
CA PRO A 88 -10.39 16.15 -0.27
C PRO A 88 -10.50 16.47 1.23
N ASP A 89 -11.71 16.66 1.76
CA ASP A 89 -11.95 16.95 3.18
C ASP A 89 -11.54 15.77 4.10
N ILE A 90 -11.76 14.54 3.63
CA ILE A 90 -11.36 13.31 4.31
C ILE A 90 -9.84 13.17 4.26
N GLN A 91 -9.25 13.32 3.08
CA GLN A 91 -7.78 13.23 2.91
C GLN A 91 -7.05 14.21 3.82
N GLN A 92 -7.48 15.48 3.85
CA GLN A 92 -6.87 16.50 4.70
C GLN A 92 -7.02 16.21 6.19
N ARG A 93 -8.18 15.69 6.61
CA ARG A 93 -8.40 15.31 8.01
C ARG A 93 -7.51 14.15 8.42
N GLU A 94 -7.45 13.07 7.64
CA GLU A 94 -6.61 11.91 7.97
C GLU A 94 -5.12 12.27 7.94
N ALA A 95 -4.68 13.12 6.99
CA ALA A 95 -3.31 13.63 6.98
C ALA A 95 -2.95 14.41 8.26
N ARG A 96 -3.87 15.24 8.78
CA ARG A 96 -3.68 15.94 10.06
C ARG A 96 -3.65 14.97 11.24
N ASN A 97 -4.58 14.01 11.28
CA ASN A 97 -4.64 13.00 12.35
C ASN A 97 -3.36 12.16 12.39
N LYS A 98 -2.84 11.76 11.21
CA LYS A 98 -1.60 11.01 11.10
C LYS A 98 -0.44 11.84 11.61
N LEU A 99 -0.31 13.08 11.14
CA LEU A 99 0.77 13.96 11.59
C LEU A 99 0.78 14.15 13.11
N GLU A 100 -0.39 14.35 13.73
CA GLU A 100 -0.51 14.48 15.19
C GLU A 100 -0.07 13.20 15.91
N PHE A 101 -0.50 12.04 15.43
CA PHE A 101 -0.05 10.75 15.97
C PHE A 101 1.47 10.55 15.85
N LEU A 102 2.05 10.94 14.72
CA LEU A 102 3.49 10.79 14.47
C LEU A 102 4.33 11.69 15.38
N ARG A 103 3.85 12.86 15.80
CA ARG A 103 4.52 13.72 16.81
C ARG A 103 4.72 13.01 18.15
N GLY A 104 3.80 12.13 18.53
CA GLY A 104 3.92 11.30 19.73
C GLY A 104 4.72 10.01 19.55
N THR A 105 5.20 9.71 18.33
CA THR A 105 5.74 8.39 17.98
C THR A 105 7.15 8.44 17.40
N LEU A 106 7.48 9.41 16.54
CA LEU A 106 8.69 9.39 15.71
C LEU A 106 9.82 10.33 16.15
N GLY A 107 9.60 11.18 17.16
CA GLY A 107 10.54 12.26 17.49
C GLY A 107 10.49 13.41 16.49
N GLN A 108 11.25 14.48 16.75
CA GLN A 108 11.16 15.72 15.97
C GLN A 108 11.75 15.55 14.56
N HIS A 109 12.91 14.90 14.43
CA HIS A 109 13.55 14.70 13.13
C HIS A 109 12.77 13.68 12.30
N GLY A 110 12.25 12.62 12.91
CA GLY A 110 11.42 11.61 12.26
C GLY A 110 10.15 12.18 11.65
N VAL A 111 9.44 13.05 12.37
CA VAL A 111 8.26 13.75 11.83
C VAL A 111 8.65 14.70 10.69
N ALA A 112 9.72 15.48 10.85
CA ALA A 112 10.19 16.38 9.80
C ALA A 112 10.62 15.62 8.54
N ASN A 113 11.22 14.43 8.70
CA ASN A 113 11.58 13.55 7.59
C ASN A 113 10.32 13.02 6.90
N TYR A 114 9.36 12.48 7.66
CA TYR A 114 8.09 12.01 7.10
C TYR A 114 7.38 13.08 6.26
N GLN A 115 7.26 14.31 6.78
CA GLN A 115 6.61 15.40 6.04
C GLN A 115 7.33 15.73 4.73
N ARG A 116 8.65 15.91 4.77
CA ARG A 116 9.45 16.21 3.56
C ARG A 116 9.34 15.12 2.52
N MET A 117 9.42 13.86 2.94
CA MET A 117 9.36 12.71 2.05
C MET A 117 7.98 12.56 1.42
N VAL A 118 6.90 12.63 2.21
CA VAL A 118 5.53 12.52 1.69
C VAL A 118 5.20 13.66 0.74
N GLU A 119 5.61 14.89 1.05
CA GLU A 119 5.42 16.04 0.16
C GLU A 119 6.17 15.87 -1.16
N PHE A 120 7.44 15.45 -1.09
CA PHE A 120 8.28 15.23 -2.27
C PHE A 120 7.74 14.08 -3.15
N MET A 121 7.40 12.95 -2.55
CA MET A 121 6.90 11.76 -3.25
C MET A 121 5.55 12.05 -3.91
N LYS A 122 4.63 12.70 -3.18
CA LYS A 122 3.30 13.09 -3.70
C LYS A 122 3.41 13.96 -4.96
N ALA A 123 4.30 14.96 -4.97
CA ALA A 123 4.48 15.84 -6.12
C ALA A 123 4.91 15.09 -7.40
N HIS A 124 5.65 13.99 -7.28
CA HIS A 124 6.04 13.18 -8.43
C HIS A 124 4.89 12.27 -8.91
N VAL A 125 4.13 11.69 -7.98
CA VAL A 125 2.96 10.85 -8.29
C VAL A 125 1.89 11.65 -9.04
N GLU A 126 1.58 12.88 -8.60
CA GLU A 126 0.55 13.74 -9.21
C GLU A 126 0.79 14.02 -10.71
N ASN A 127 2.04 13.95 -11.17
CA ASN A 127 2.41 14.19 -12.57
C ASN A 127 2.43 12.91 -13.43
N MET A 128 2.36 11.73 -12.82
CA MET A 128 2.61 10.45 -13.51
C MET A 128 1.45 9.46 -13.40
N ILE A 129 0.63 9.58 -12.36
CA ILE A 129 -0.39 8.60 -11.99
C ILE A 129 -1.76 9.27 -12.00
N ALA A 130 -2.76 8.55 -12.52
CA ALA A 130 -4.14 9.04 -12.55
C ALA A 130 -4.66 9.28 -11.12
N PRO A 131 -5.40 10.39 -10.84
CA PRO A 131 -5.86 10.72 -9.49
C PRO A 131 -6.79 9.68 -8.83
N ASN A 132 -7.42 8.82 -9.62
CA ASN A 132 -8.31 7.76 -9.15
C ASN A 132 -7.59 6.41 -8.93
N ALA A 133 -6.29 6.31 -9.21
CA ALA A 133 -5.54 5.07 -9.05
C ALA A 133 -5.46 4.64 -7.57
N TRP A 134 -5.54 3.33 -7.31
CA TRP A 134 -5.43 2.78 -5.97
C TRP A 134 -3.97 2.64 -5.56
N TYR A 135 -3.62 3.14 -4.37
CA TYR A 135 -2.25 3.17 -3.88
C TYR A 135 -1.96 2.00 -2.95
N LEU A 136 -1.01 1.13 -3.30
CA LEU A 136 -0.46 0.15 -2.36
C LEU A 136 0.58 0.84 -1.47
N SER A 137 0.12 1.28 -0.29
CA SER A 137 0.92 2.06 0.67
C SER A 137 1.90 1.19 1.46
N ILE A 138 1.46 0.01 1.90
CA ILE A 138 2.30 -0.92 2.68
C ILE A 138 2.01 -2.33 2.21
N VAL A 139 3.05 -3.11 1.94
CA VAL A 139 2.95 -4.56 1.82
C VAL A 139 4.15 -5.18 2.51
N ALA A 140 3.89 -6.15 3.38
CA ALA A 140 4.95 -6.91 4.03
C ALA A 140 4.49 -8.32 4.36
N LEU A 141 5.47 -9.21 4.35
CA LEU A 141 5.36 -10.57 4.85
C LEU A 141 6.40 -10.75 5.97
N ALA A 142 6.01 -11.46 7.02
CA ALA A 142 6.94 -11.93 8.03
C ALA A 142 8.09 -12.71 7.35
N PRO A 143 9.35 -12.62 7.83
CA PRO A 143 10.48 -13.32 7.20
C PRO A 143 10.22 -14.81 6.92
N GLU A 144 9.58 -15.52 7.85
CA GLU A 144 9.20 -16.94 7.75
C GLU A 144 8.08 -17.24 6.72
N ALA A 145 7.38 -16.21 6.24
CA ALA A 145 6.31 -16.31 5.24
C ALA A 145 6.79 -15.96 3.82
N GLN A 146 8.02 -15.45 3.66
CA GLN A 146 8.55 -15.05 2.36
C GLN A 146 8.90 -16.26 1.47
N GLY A 147 8.94 -16.05 0.15
CA GLY A 147 9.29 -17.09 -0.82
C GLY A 147 8.22 -18.16 -1.08
N ARG A 148 7.04 -18.06 -0.44
CA ARG A 148 5.95 -19.06 -0.50
C ARG A 148 4.77 -18.66 -1.40
N GLY A 149 4.91 -17.61 -2.19
CA GLY A 149 3.84 -17.10 -3.06
C GLY A 149 2.76 -16.27 -2.35
N LEU A 150 2.81 -16.16 -1.02
CA LEU A 150 1.81 -15.46 -0.19
C LEU A 150 1.63 -13.97 -0.54
N GLY A 151 2.67 -13.32 -1.06
CA GLY A 151 2.56 -11.92 -1.50
C GLY A 151 1.59 -11.75 -2.67
N ARG A 152 1.52 -12.73 -3.59
CA ARG A 152 0.53 -12.69 -4.69
C ARG A 152 -0.87 -12.93 -4.15
N GLU A 153 -1.02 -13.89 -3.25
CA GLU A 153 -2.30 -14.19 -2.60
C GLU A 153 -2.87 -12.96 -1.88
N LEU A 154 -2.01 -12.24 -1.18
CA LEU A 154 -2.34 -11.05 -0.41
C LEU A 154 -2.80 -9.87 -1.28
N LEU A 155 -2.19 -9.68 -2.45
CA LEU A 155 -2.52 -8.55 -3.33
C LEU A 155 -3.64 -8.87 -4.33
N ARG A 156 -3.82 -10.14 -4.70
CA ARG A 156 -4.77 -10.58 -5.74
C ARG A 156 -6.20 -10.05 -5.55
N PRO A 157 -6.86 -10.14 -4.37
CA PRO A 157 -8.26 -9.70 -4.24
C PRO A 157 -8.47 -8.23 -4.58
N THR A 158 -7.52 -7.38 -4.18
CA THR A 158 -7.63 -5.93 -4.45
C THR A 158 -7.30 -5.61 -5.90
N LEU A 159 -6.33 -6.32 -6.50
CA LEU A 159 -6.01 -6.15 -7.92
C LEU A 159 -7.15 -6.63 -8.85
N GLU A 160 -7.82 -7.74 -8.51
CA GLU A 160 -8.98 -8.24 -9.27
C GLU A 160 -10.19 -7.30 -9.19
N GLU A 161 -10.39 -6.66 -8.04
CA GLU A 161 -11.43 -5.65 -7.88
C GLU A 161 -11.09 -4.36 -8.63
N ALA A 162 -9.83 -3.92 -8.59
CA ALA A 162 -9.36 -2.79 -9.39
C ALA A 162 -9.56 -3.05 -10.90
N ASP A 163 -9.26 -4.27 -11.36
CA ASP A 163 -9.51 -4.70 -12.74
C ASP A 163 -11.01 -4.64 -13.07
N ALA A 164 -11.88 -5.14 -12.19
CA ALA A 164 -13.33 -5.10 -12.39
C ALA A 164 -13.91 -3.67 -12.37
N ALA A 165 -13.26 -2.75 -11.66
CA ALA A 165 -13.65 -1.35 -11.58
C ALA A 165 -13.03 -0.47 -12.68
N ASN A 166 -12.18 -1.05 -13.55
CA ASN A 166 -11.37 -0.32 -14.53
C ASN A 166 -10.51 0.78 -13.88
N VAL A 167 -9.86 0.45 -12.75
CA VAL A 167 -9.02 1.38 -11.99
C VAL A 167 -7.58 0.90 -11.95
N ASP A 168 -6.67 1.80 -12.33
CA ASP A 168 -5.23 1.55 -12.22
C ASP A 168 -4.78 1.45 -10.76
N CYS A 169 -3.68 0.76 -10.53
CA CYS A 169 -3.01 0.72 -9.23
C CYS A 169 -1.62 1.33 -9.34
N TYR A 170 -1.06 1.80 -8.23
CA TYR A 170 0.34 2.21 -8.18
C TYR A 170 0.96 1.92 -6.81
N LEU A 171 2.28 1.95 -6.78
CA LEU A 171 3.09 1.81 -5.58
C LEU A 171 4.39 2.58 -5.73
N GLU A 172 5.03 2.79 -4.60
CA GLU A 172 6.37 3.35 -4.49
C GLU A 172 7.23 2.39 -3.68
N THR A 173 8.47 2.15 -4.08
CA THR A 173 9.36 1.25 -3.34
C THR A 173 10.81 1.71 -3.38
N PHE A 174 11.49 1.67 -2.23
CA PHE A 174 12.93 1.84 -2.13
C PHE A 174 13.69 0.50 -2.26
N THR A 175 13.00 -0.59 -2.62
CA THR A 175 13.56 -1.95 -2.60
C THR A 175 13.68 -2.52 -4.02
N PRO A 176 14.84 -2.40 -4.70
CA PRO A 176 15.01 -2.89 -6.08
C PRO A 176 14.76 -4.39 -6.26
N ARG A 177 15.06 -5.20 -5.23
CA ARG A 177 14.78 -6.65 -5.26
C ARG A 177 13.28 -7.00 -5.36
N ALA A 178 12.39 -6.06 -5.00
CA ALA A 178 10.94 -6.27 -5.07
C ALA A 178 10.37 -6.02 -6.46
N LEU A 179 11.11 -5.40 -7.38
CA LEU A 179 10.61 -5.03 -8.71
C LEU A 179 10.11 -6.24 -9.50
N ARG A 180 10.88 -7.33 -9.56
CA ARG A 180 10.47 -8.56 -10.28
C ARG A 180 9.19 -9.18 -9.73
N PHE A 181 8.94 -9.01 -8.43
CA PHE A 181 7.69 -9.46 -7.82
C PHE A 181 6.50 -8.62 -8.33
N TYR A 182 6.64 -7.29 -8.34
CA TYR A 182 5.60 -6.38 -8.84
C TYR A 182 5.39 -6.47 -10.36
N GLU A 183 6.46 -6.60 -11.14
CA GLU A 183 6.40 -6.87 -12.59
C GLU A 183 5.57 -8.12 -12.88
N GLY A 184 5.80 -9.19 -12.11
CA GLY A 184 5.02 -10.42 -12.20
C GLY A 184 3.53 -10.27 -11.87
N LEU A 185 3.12 -9.16 -11.23
CA LEU A 185 1.73 -8.78 -10.95
C LEU A 185 1.15 -7.81 -12.00
N GLY A 186 1.96 -7.37 -12.96
CA GLY A 186 1.58 -6.44 -14.02
C GLY A 186 1.92 -4.98 -13.73
N PHE A 187 2.66 -4.68 -12.67
CA PHE A 187 3.19 -3.34 -12.46
C PHE A 187 4.35 -3.07 -13.43
N VAL A 188 4.45 -1.84 -13.90
CA VAL A 188 5.54 -1.36 -14.76
C VAL A 188 6.22 -0.18 -14.09
N CYS A 189 7.55 -0.12 -14.20
CA CYS A 189 8.33 1.03 -13.73
C CYS A 189 7.93 2.29 -14.52
N ARG A 190 7.71 3.39 -13.81
CA ARG A 190 7.41 4.71 -14.39
C ARG A 190 8.58 5.67 -14.23
N ALA A 191 9.19 5.69 -13.05
CA ALA A 191 10.32 6.54 -12.75
C ALA A 191 11.16 5.95 -11.62
N GLU A 192 12.45 6.24 -11.66
CA GLU A 192 13.36 6.10 -10.53
C GLU A 192 13.82 7.50 -10.14
N ILE A 193 13.64 7.87 -8.87
CA ILE A 193 13.81 9.23 -8.38
C ILE A 193 14.68 9.19 -7.12
N ALA A 194 15.67 10.08 -7.05
CA ALA A 194 16.47 10.26 -5.84
C ALA A 194 15.65 11.02 -4.79
N GLU A 195 15.31 10.36 -3.68
CA GLU A 195 14.64 11.02 -2.56
C GLU A 195 15.70 11.66 -1.64
N PRO A 196 15.71 12.99 -1.49
CA PRO A 196 16.80 13.70 -0.84
C PRO A 196 16.89 13.47 0.67
N THR A 197 15.78 13.17 1.34
CA THR A 197 15.74 13.00 2.80
C THR A 197 16.30 11.64 3.22
N ALA A 198 15.90 10.59 2.52
CA ALA A 198 16.35 9.21 2.69
C ALA A 198 17.70 8.94 2.05
N ARG A 199 18.14 9.83 1.14
CA ARG A 199 19.40 9.68 0.40
C ARG A 199 19.46 8.35 -0.34
N ALA A 200 18.32 7.96 -0.91
CA ALA A 200 18.12 6.71 -1.61
C ALA A 200 17.19 6.93 -2.79
N ASN A 201 17.34 6.10 -3.82
CA ASN A 201 16.40 6.10 -4.93
C ASN A 201 15.15 5.30 -4.54
N TYR A 202 14.00 5.82 -4.90
CA TYR A 202 12.75 5.06 -4.91
C TYR A 202 12.21 4.97 -6.33
N ILE A 203 11.36 3.97 -6.54
CA ILE A 203 10.80 3.64 -7.83
C ILE A 203 9.29 3.76 -7.74
N ILE A 204 8.71 4.53 -8.65
CA ILE A 204 7.27 4.59 -8.86
C ILE A 204 6.91 3.52 -9.87
N MET A 205 6.00 2.62 -9.50
CA MET A 205 5.44 1.64 -10.41
C MET A 205 3.94 1.79 -10.51
N SER A 206 3.39 1.61 -11.70
CA SER A 206 1.93 1.58 -11.92
C SER A 206 1.52 0.28 -12.56
N ARG A 207 0.30 -0.18 -12.30
CA ARG A 207 -0.33 -1.29 -12.98
C ARG A 207 -1.62 -0.80 -13.63
N PRO A 208 -1.70 -0.73 -14.98
CA PRO A 208 -2.96 -0.47 -15.63
C PRO A 208 -3.96 -1.59 -15.31
N PHE A 209 -5.25 -1.25 -15.21
CA PHE A 209 -6.28 -2.28 -15.07
C PHE A 209 -6.26 -3.24 -16.27
N ARG A 210 -6.58 -4.50 -16.03
CA ARG A 210 -6.75 -5.49 -17.10
C ARG A 210 -8.21 -5.52 -17.50
N GLU A 211 -8.49 -5.14 -18.74
CA GLU A 211 -9.79 -5.40 -19.35
C GLU A 211 -10.07 -6.90 -19.28
N ARG A 212 -11.23 -7.30 -18.73
CA ARG A 212 -11.70 -8.67 -18.91
C ARG A 212 -11.89 -8.88 -20.40
N ALA A 213 -11.25 -9.90 -20.97
CA ALA A 213 -11.65 -10.38 -22.28
C ALA A 213 -13.15 -10.65 -22.24
N GLU A 214 -13.93 -9.89 -23.01
CA GLU A 214 -15.36 -10.13 -23.14
C GLU A 214 -15.55 -11.61 -23.46
N ALA A 215 -16.37 -12.30 -22.66
CA ALA A 215 -16.80 -13.64 -23.02
C ALA A 215 -17.54 -13.52 -24.35
N ILE A 216 -16.86 -13.92 -25.44
CA ILE A 216 -17.45 -14.02 -26.76
C ILE A 216 -18.67 -14.92 -26.61
N THR A 217 -19.86 -14.32 -26.56
CA THR A 217 -21.10 -15.07 -26.57
C THR A 217 -21.15 -15.73 -27.95
N PRO A 218 -21.19 -17.07 -28.06
CA PRO A 218 -21.29 -17.69 -29.36
C PRO A 218 -22.58 -17.18 -30.00
N LEU A 219 -22.47 -16.56 -31.19
CA LEU A 219 -23.63 -16.23 -31.99
C LEU A 219 -24.48 -17.50 -32.16
N PRO A 220 -25.81 -17.46 -31.95
CA PRO A 220 -26.64 -18.61 -32.18
C PRO A 220 -26.49 -19.01 -33.65
N VAL A 221 -25.97 -20.23 -33.88
CA VAL A 221 -25.90 -20.83 -35.20
C VAL A 221 -27.34 -20.99 -35.68
N ARG A 222 -27.81 -20.06 -36.52
CA ARG A 222 -29.11 -20.21 -37.19
C ARG A 222 -29.01 -21.47 -38.03
N GLY A 223 -29.77 -22.49 -37.63
CA GLY A 223 -29.84 -23.78 -38.29
C GLY A 223 -30.06 -23.60 -39.79
N LEU A 224 -29.05 -24.00 -40.56
CA LEU A 224 -29.19 -24.20 -42.00
C LEU A 224 -30.21 -25.33 -42.17
N GLN A 225 -31.45 -24.97 -42.54
CA GLN A 225 -32.45 -25.94 -42.90
C GLN A 225 -31.89 -26.82 -44.00
N ARG A 226 -31.76 -28.12 -43.71
CA ARG A 226 -31.47 -29.14 -44.71
C ARG A 226 -32.67 -29.17 -45.66
N ARG A 227 -32.54 -28.58 -46.85
CA ARG A 227 -33.48 -28.85 -47.95
C ARG A 227 -33.26 -30.31 -48.34
N GLY A 228 -34.28 -31.13 -48.11
CA GLY A 228 -34.32 -32.52 -48.57
C GLY A 228 -34.20 -32.55 -50.09
N CYS A 229 -33.30 -33.39 -50.58
CA CYS A 229 -33.24 -33.75 -51.99
C CYS A 229 -34.44 -34.68 -52.24
N GLN A 230 -35.37 -34.27 -53.10
CA GLN A 230 -36.40 -35.16 -53.64
C GLN A 230 -35.73 -36.23 -54.49
N SER A 231 -36.07 -37.48 -54.20
CA SER A 231 -35.75 -38.65 -55.01
C SER A 231 -36.90 -38.93 -55.98
N ASP A 232 -36.66 -38.77 -57.27
CA ASP A 232 -37.38 -39.51 -58.32
C ASP A 232 -36.44 -40.60 -58.85
N PRO A 233 -36.96 -41.81 -59.07
CA PRO A 233 -36.70 -42.43 -60.35
C PRO A 233 -37.95 -43.04 -61.00
N ALA A 234 -37.83 -43.16 -62.32
CA ALA A 234 -38.77 -43.64 -63.34
C ALA A 234 -39.31 -45.06 -63.13
#